data_AF-A0A1Q6H650-F1
#
_entry.id   AF-A0A1Q6H650-F1
#
_cell.length_a   1.000
_cell.length_b   1.000
_cell.length_c   1.000
_cell.angle_alpha   90.00
_cell.angle_beta   90.00
_cell.angle_gamma   90.00
#
_symmetry.space_group_name_H-M   'P 1'
#
loop_
_entity.id
_entity.type
_entity.pdbx_description
1 polymer ?
#
loop_
_entity_poly.entity_id
_entity_poly.type
_entity_poly.pdbx_seq_one_letter_code
_entity_poly.pdbx_strand_id
1 'polypeptide(L)' 'MNYFKALIAGEKAISSTEVMHRYQISSTTSIFRLKAVLIKNDILDNKAGEISFQDPIYAYWLKTEYFAK' A
#
# COMPACT_ATOMS: atom_id res chain seq x y z
N MET A 1 8.00 5.73 -3.60
CA MET A 1 7.80 4.29 -3.89
C MET A 1 7.59 3.40 -2.66
N ASN A 2 7.93 3.83 -1.45
CA ASN A 2 8.04 2.91 -0.30
C ASN A 2 6.69 2.40 0.23
N TYR A 3 5.62 3.17 0.06
CA TYR A 3 4.26 2.76 0.44
C TYR A 3 3.80 1.49 -0.31
N PHE A 4 4.02 1.43 -1.62
CA PHE A 4 3.65 0.27 -2.44
C PHE A 4 4.49 -0.97 -2.10
N LYS A 5 5.76 -0.81 -1.70
CA LYS A 5 6.59 -1.92 -1.20
C LYS A 5 6.02 -2.52 0.09
N ALA A 6 5.55 -1.67 1.01
CA ALA A 6 4.88 -2.13 2.24
C ALA A 6 3.54 -2.83 1.93
N LEU A 7 2.77 -2.29 0.98
CA LEU A 7 1.51 -2.87 0.50
C LEU A 7 1.68 -4.28 -0.08
N ILE A 8 2.65 -4.47 -0.97
CA ILE A 8 2.92 -5.79 -1.60
C ILE A 8 3.46 -6.80 -0.59
N ALA A 9 4.20 -6.32 0.42
CA ALA A 9 4.64 -7.17 1.52
C ALA A 9 3.48 -7.64 2.43
N GLY A 10 2.27 -7.13 2.21
CA GLY A 10 1.08 -7.51 2.99
C GLY A 10 1.00 -6.81 4.34
N GLU A 11 1.71 -5.69 4.52
CA GLU A 11 1.67 -4.92 5.75
C GLU A 11 0.26 -4.37 6.00
N LYS A 12 -0.42 -4.87 7.03
CA LYS A 12 -1.81 -4.50 7.35
C LYS A 12 -1.93 -3.04 7.83
N ALA A 13 -0.90 -2.55 8.53
CA ALA A 13 -0.89 -1.23 9.16
C ALA A 13 0.34 -0.42 8.71
N ILE A 14 0.30 0.08 7.47
CA ILE A 14 1.44 0.82 6.87
C ILE A 14 1.73 2.14 7.60
N SER A 15 0.73 2.70 8.29
CA SER A 15 0.89 3.88 9.15
C SER A 15 1.48 3.57 10.53
N SER A 16 1.74 2.31 10.87
CA SER A 16 2.41 1.96 12.12
C SER A 16 3.87 2.40 12.11
N THR A 17 4.35 2.90 13.24
CA THR A 17 5.73 3.40 13.40
C THR A 17 6.78 2.37 12.96
N GLU A 18 6.57 1.09 13.25
CA GLU A 18 7.47 0.01 12.84
C GLU A 18 7.59 -0.10 11.31
N VAL A 19 6.44 -0.12 10.62
CA VAL A 19 6.40 -0.25 9.16
C VAL A 19 6.96 1.02 8.50
N MET A 20 6.61 2.20 9.02
CA MET A 20 7.16 3.46 8.54
C MET A 20 8.67 3.50 8.68
N HIS A 21 9.23 3.01 9.78
CA HIS A 21 10.68 2.92 9.96
C HIS A 21 11.30 1.90 9.00
N ARG A 22 10.74 0.69 8.91
CA ARG A 22 11.21 -0.41 8.03
C ARG A 22 11.28 -0.01 6.56
N TYR A 23 10.29 0.75 6.09
CA TYR A 23 10.20 1.20 4.70
C TYR A 23 10.66 2.65 4.51
N GLN A 24 11.27 3.28 5.51
CA GLN A 24 11.71 4.68 5.47
C GLN A 24 10.63 5.64 4.95
N ILE A 25 9.41 5.49 5.44
CA ILE A 25 8.29 6.38 5.13
C ILE A 25 8.33 7.54 6.11
N SER A 26 8.67 8.72 5.61
CA SER A 26 8.88 9.92 6.41
C SER A 26 7.58 10.63 6.83
N SER A 27 6.43 10.31 6.23
CA SER A 27 5.18 11.03 6.48
C SER A 27 3.94 10.16 6.44
N THR A 28 3.23 10.13 7.56
CA THR A 28 1.90 9.53 7.71
C THR A 28 0.87 10.23 6.84
N THR A 29 0.94 11.56 6.73
CA THR A 29 0.01 12.35 5.90
C THR A 29 0.07 11.94 4.43
N SER A 30 1.28 11.68 3.92
CA SER A 30 1.47 11.17 2.56
C SER A 30 0.85 9.79 2.37
N ILE A 31 0.96 8.91 3.38
CA ILE A 31 0.31 7.59 3.39
C ILE A 31 -1.21 7.74 3.30
N PHE A 32 -1.81 8.59 4.14
CA PHE A 32 -3.26 8.80 4.16
C PHE A 32 -3.79 9.37 2.84
N ARG A 33 -3.07 10.33 2.23
CA ARG A 33 -3.42 10.87 0.92
C ARG A 33 -3.35 9.79 -0.17
N LEU A 34 -2.28 9.00 -0.20
CA LEU A 34 -2.15 7.93 -1.20
C LEU A 34 -3.24 6.87 -1.02
N LYS A 35 -3.48 6.45 0.21
CA LYS A 35 -4.56 5.52 0.57
C LYS A 35 -5.92 6.03 0.09
N ALA A 36 -6.26 7.29 0.39
CA ALA A 36 -7.54 7.88 -0.03
C ALA A 36 -7.69 7.93 -1.56
N VAL A 37 -6.63 8.29 -2.28
CA VAL A 37 -6.65 8.31 -3.76
C VAL A 37 -6.81 6.91 -4.32
N LEU A 38 -6.11 5.92 -3.79
CA LEU A 38 -6.19 4.54 -4.29
C LEU A 38 -7.55 3.88 -4.01
N ILE A 39 -8.17 4.18 -2.87
CA ILE A 39 -9.53 3.76 -2.56
C ILE A 39 -10.53 4.45 -3.50
N LYS A 40 -10.39 5.76 -3.72
CA LYS A 40 -11.26 6.51 -4.63
C LYS A 40 -11.19 6.00 -6.09
N ASN A 41 -10.07 5.42 -6.49
CA ASN A 41 -9.89 4.84 -7.82
C ASN A 41 -10.24 3.35 -7.88
N ASP A 42 -10.89 2.79 -6.84
CA ASP A 42 -11.29 1.38 -6.81
C ASP A 42 -10.11 0.38 -6.93
N ILE A 43 -8.89 0.83 -6.61
CA ILE A 43 -7.67 -0.01 -6.64
C ILE A 43 -7.52 -0.77 -5.33
N LEU A 44 -7.76 -0.07 -4.21
CA LEU A 44 -7.69 -0.62 -2.87
C LEU A 44 -9.07 -0.58 -2.22
N ASP A 45 -9.41 -1.63 -1.50
CA ASP A 45 -10.59 -1.68 -0.65
C ASP A 45 -10.18 -1.63 0.83
N ASN A 46 -11.08 -1.08 1.66
CA ASN A 46 -10.90 -0.95 3.10
C ASN A 46 -11.99 -1.72 3.84
N LYS A 47 -11.87 -3.05 3.89
CA LYS A 47 -12.81 -3.91 4.61
C LYS A 47 -12.41 -3.98 6.07
N ALA A 48 -13.29 -3.51 6.96
CA ALA A 48 -13.11 -3.62 8.41
C ALA A 48 -11.77 -3.04 8.94
N GLY A 49 -11.19 -2.06 8.24
CA GLY A 49 -9.91 -1.44 8.61
C GLY A 49 -8.68 -2.14 8.02
N GLU A 50 -8.86 -3.27 7.34
CA GLU A 50 -7.81 -3.93 6.56
C GLU A 50 -7.82 -3.41 5.12
N ILE A 51 -6.63 -3.05 4.63
CA ILE A 51 -6.44 -2.59 3.25
C ILE A 51 -6.07 -3.80 2.39
N SER A 52 -6.76 -3.96 1.27
CA SER A 52 -6.51 -5.04 0.32
C SER A 52 -6.69 -4.55 -1.11
N PHE A 53 -5.99 -5.16 -2.06
CA PHE A 53 -6.25 -4.90 -3.46
C PHE A 53 -7.63 -5.44 -3.84
N GLN A 54 -8.41 -4.61 -4.52
CA GLN A 54 -9.71 -5.04 -5.03
C GLN A 54 -9.54 -6.07 -6.15
N ASP A 55 -8.49 -5.90 -6.95
CA ASP A 55 -8.12 -6.82 -8.03
C ASP A 55 -6.80 -7.55 -7.73
N PRO A 56 -6.79 -8.88 -7.64
CA PRO A 56 -5.59 -9.66 -7.36
C PRO A 56 -4.58 -9.66 -8.53
N ILE A 57 -5.03 -9.42 -9.77
CA ILE A 57 -4.14 -9.32 -10.95
C ILE A 57 -3.29 -8.05 -10.85
N TYR A 58 -3.88 -6.94 -10.39
CA TYR A 58 -3.15 -5.69 -10.17
C TYR A 58 -2.04 -5.84 -9.12
N ALA A 59 -2.33 -6.54 -8.01
CA ALA A 59 -1.32 -6.84 -6.99
C ALA A 59 -0.15 -7.68 -7.56
N TYR A 60 -0.49 -8.67 -8.39
CA TYR A 60 0.49 -9.51 -9.07
C TYR A 60 1.36 -8.70 -10.03
N TRP A 61 0.75 -7.92 -10.93
CA TRP A 61 1.47 -7.06 -11.88
C TRP A 61 2.39 -6.07 -11.16
N LEU A 62 1.93 -5.45 -10.07
CA LEU A 62 2.75 -4.53 -9.29
C LEU A 62 4.01 -5.25 -8.76
N LYS A 63 3.85 -6.48 -8.25
CA LYS A 63 4.96 -7.29 -7.73
C LYS A 63 5.92 -7.76 -8.83
N THR A 64 5.43 -8.16 -10.00
CA THR A 64 6.23 -8.82 -11.04
C THR A 64 6.74 -7.90 -12.14
N GLU A 65 6.08 -6.79 -12.41
CA GLU A 65 6.46 -5.88 -13.50
C GLU A 65 7.00 -4.55 -12.96
N TYR A 66 6.33 -3.96 -11.97
CA TYR A 66 6.71 -2.64 -11.47
C TYR A 66 7.89 -2.68 -10.48
N PHE A 67 7.95 -3.70 -9.62
CA PHE A 67 9.02 -3.86 -8.63
C PHE A 67 10.09 -4.89 -8.97
N ALA A 68 9.90 -5.69 -10.03
CA ALA A 68 10.92 -6.64 -10.48
C ALA A 68 12.02 -5.99 -11.34
N LYS A 69 11.85 -4.72 -11.69
CA LYS A 69 12.75 -3.91 -12.51
C LYS A 69 13.53 -2.92 -11.64
#